data_AF-A0A099G6A6-F1
#
_entry.id   AF-A0A099G6A6-F1
#
_cell.length_a   1.000
_cell.length_b   1.000
_cell.length_c   1.000
_cell.angle_alpha   90.00
_cell.angle_beta   90.00
_cell.angle_gamma   90.00
#
_symmetry.space_group_name_H-M   'P 1'
#
loop_
_entity.id
_entity.type
_entity.pdbx_description
1 polymer ?
#
loop_
_entity_poly.entity_id
_entity_poly.type
_entity_poly.pdbx_seq_one_letter_code
_entity_poly.pdbx_strand_id
1 'polypeptide(L)'
;MSLFGGPAAATPEYVLPTLFDVTGVAAGDKLNIRETPSAQARIIGTLPADAKGVEVVAERAGWAQVNNAERAGWVNARYLAYRTDVWLPGGLPAGLNCLGTEPFWSVRQVGPQVVYETPEGARAMERRVVLDDGLPRSPARAVIAGDGQGRMTAVIQPAQCSDGMSDRVYGLSAVLVFDGAGQPSRMQTGCCRLAP
;
A
#
# COMPACT_ATOMS: atom_id res chain seq x y z
N MET A 1 -8.78 -38.03 29.73
CA MET A 1 -8.92 -36.62 29.33
C MET A 1 -8.25 -36.47 27.97
N SER A 2 -9.01 -36.48 26.87
CA SER A 2 -8.45 -36.28 25.52
C SER A 2 -8.44 -34.80 25.21
N LEU A 3 -7.25 -34.24 24.97
CA LEU A 3 -7.07 -32.88 24.46
C LEU A 3 -7.28 -32.90 22.94
N PHE A 4 -8.40 -32.36 22.47
CA PHE A 4 -8.58 -32.06 21.05
C PHE A 4 -7.82 -30.76 20.72
N GLY A 5 -6.69 -30.88 20.03
CA GLY A 5 -6.05 -29.76 19.36
C GLY A 5 -6.90 -29.36 18.14
N GLY A 6 -7.53 -28.19 18.19
CA GLY A 6 -8.23 -27.63 17.03
C GLY A 6 -7.24 -27.33 15.89
N PRO A 7 -7.68 -27.35 14.62
CA PRO A 7 -6.83 -26.97 13.50
C PRO A 7 -6.35 -25.53 13.69
N ALA A 8 -5.04 -25.34 13.68
CA ALA A 8 -4.43 -24.02 13.58
C ALA A 8 -4.96 -23.36 12.30
N ALA A 9 -5.65 -22.23 12.44
CA ALA A 9 -5.93 -21.38 11.29
C ALA A 9 -4.58 -21.00 10.67
N ALA A 10 -4.35 -21.38 9.42
CA ALA A 10 -3.16 -20.97 8.69
C ALA A 10 -3.11 -19.43 8.72
N THR A 11 -2.11 -18.89 9.38
CA THR A 11 -1.80 -17.46 9.31
C THR A 11 -1.57 -17.10 7.85
N PRO A 12 -2.13 -15.99 7.34
CA PRO A 12 -1.93 -15.61 5.95
C PRO A 12 -0.44 -15.55 5.62
N GLU A 13 -0.06 -16.09 4.47
CA GLU A 13 1.32 -16.18 3.96
C GLU A 13 1.91 -14.80 3.58
N TYR A 14 1.18 -13.72 3.88
CA TYR A 14 1.45 -12.37 3.44
C TYR A 14 1.22 -11.34 4.54
N VAL A 15 1.88 -10.19 4.41
CA VAL A 15 1.71 -9.03 5.28
C VAL A 15 0.98 -7.94 4.50
N LEU A 16 -0.04 -7.35 5.11
CA LEU A 16 -0.82 -6.26 4.51
C LEU A 16 -0.17 -4.90 4.79
N PRO A 17 -0.36 -3.92 3.89
CA PRO A 17 -1.06 -4.04 2.62
C PRO A 17 -0.23 -4.73 1.54
N THR A 18 -0.91 -5.40 0.61
CA THR A 18 -0.31 -6.00 -0.58
C THR A 18 -1.33 -6.09 -1.72
N LEU A 19 -0.91 -6.59 -2.87
CA LEU A 19 -1.76 -6.68 -4.06
C LEU A 19 -2.31 -8.09 -4.26
N PHE A 20 -3.51 -8.13 -4.83
CA PHE A 20 -4.23 -9.33 -5.22
C PHE A 20 -4.76 -9.18 -6.64
N ASP A 21 -5.06 -10.31 -7.27
CA ASP A 21 -5.81 -10.36 -8.51
C ASP A 21 -7.20 -10.94 -8.25
N VAL A 22 -8.21 -10.45 -8.97
CA VAL A 22 -9.53 -11.08 -8.96
C VAL A 22 -9.45 -12.43 -9.68
N THR A 23 -10.08 -13.44 -9.08
CA THR A 23 -10.18 -14.81 -9.60
C THR A 23 -11.51 -15.44 -9.23
N GLY A 24 -11.91 -16.51 -9.94
CA GLY A 24 -13.12 -17.28 -9.63
C GLY A 24 -14.43 -16.55 -9.88
N VAL A 25 -14.40 -15.39 -10.57
CA VAL A 25 -15.57 -14.67 -11.05
C VAL A 25 -15.79 -15.06 -12.52
N ALA A 26 -17.03 -15.39 -12.89
CA ALA A 26 -17.34 -15.81 -14.26
C ALA A 26 -17.06 -14.68 -15.27
N ALA A 27 -16.71 -15.05 -16.51
CA ALA A 27 -16.54 -14.08 -17.58
C ALA A 27 -17.86 -13.32 -17.83
N GLY A 28 -17.78 -11.99 -17.85
CA GLY A 28 -18.96 -11.11 -17.97
C GLY A 28 -19.58 -10.68 -16.63
N ASP A 29 -19.25 -11.36 -15.53
CA ASP A 29 -19.64 -10.95 -14.18
C ASP A 29 -18.66 -9.94 -13.57
N LYS A 30 -19.01 -9.42 -12.39
CA LYS A 30 -18.18 -8.50 -11.62
C LYS A 30 -18.13 -8.91 -10.14
N LEU A 31 -17.02 -8.62 -9.49
CA LEU A 31 -16.89 -8.75 -8.04
C LEU A 31 -17.44 -7.49 -7.37
N ASN A 32 -18.48 -7.64 -6.56
CA ASN A 32 -19.11 -6.52 -5.85
C ASN A 32 -18.22 -6.01 -4.70
N ILE A 33 -18.02 -4.70 -4.64
CA ILE A 33 -17.47 -3.98 -3.49
C ILE A 33 -18.65 -3.52 -2.64
N ARG A 34 -18.65 -3.88 -1.36
CA ARG A 34 -19.76 -3.63 -0.43
C ARG A 34 -19.36 -2.69 0.69
N GLU A 35 -20.35 -2.00 1.25
CA GLU A 35 -20.13 -0.99 2.30
C GLU A 35 -19.61 -1.58 3.62
N THR A 36 -20.08 -2.78 3.98
CA THR A 36 -19.63 -3.55 5.14
C THR A 36 -19.33 -4.99 4.74
N PRO A 37 -18.56 -5.77 5.53
CA PRO A 37 -18.19 -7.14 5.18
C PRO A 37 -19.37 -8.12 5.38
N SER A 38 -20.38 -7.99 4.53
CA SER A 38 -21.60 -8.80 4.55
C SER A 38 -22.16 -8.94 3.13
N ALA A 39 -22.67 -10.12 2.81
CA ALA A 39 -23.30 -10.38 1.51
C ALA A 39 -24.63 -9.61 1.32
N GLN A 40 -25.23 -9.14 2.42
CA GLN A 40 -26.47 -8.37 2.43
C GLN A 40 -26.20 -6.85 2.39
N ALA A 41 -24.95 -6.42 2.58
CA ALA A 41 -24.59 -5.01 2.58
C ALA A 41 -24.76 -4.38 1.18
N ARG A 42 -25.06 -3.08 1.17
CA ARG A 42 -25.18 -2.28 -0.05
C ARG A 42 -23.93 -2.39 -0.92
N ILE A 43 -24.12 -2.56 -2.23
CA ILE A 43 -23.04 -2.54 -3.23
C ILE A 43 -22.68 -1.08 -3.51
N ILE A 44 -21.40 -0.75 -3.43
CA ILE A 44 -20.87 0.62 -3.57
C ILE A 44 -19.90 0.77 -4.74
N GLY A 45 -19.61 -0.33 -5.42
CA GLY A 45 -18.68 -0.42 -6.55
C GLY A 45 -18.52 -1.85 -7.00
N THR A 46 -17.71 -2.04 -8.04
CA THR A 46 -17.43 -3.36 -8.61
C THR A 46 -16.01 -3.42 -9.16
N LEU A 47 -15.37 -4.58 -9.06
CA LEU A 47 -14.13 -4.89 -9.76
C LEU A 47 -14.44 -5.80 -10.97
N PRO A 48 -13.77 -5.59 -12.12
CA PRO A 48 -13.78 -6.55 -13.23
C PRO A 48 -13.38 -7.97 -12.79
N ALA A 49 -13.91 -8.99 -13.47
CA ALA A 49 -13.61 -10.40 -13.17
C ALA A 49 -12.11 -10.76 -13.30
N ASP A 50 -11.37 -9.98 -14.09
CA ASP A 50 -9.95 -10.14 -14.37
C ASP A 50 -9.08 -9.02 -13.77
N ALA A 51 -9.65 -8.20 -12.86
CA ALA A 51 -8.95 -7.07 -12.29
C ALA A 51 -7.63 -7.49 -11.62
N LYS A 52 -6.57 -6.73 -11.92
CA LYS A 52 -5.21 -7.00 -11.45
C LYS A 52 -4.73 -5.91 -10.51
N GLY A 53 -3.89 -6.28 -9.55
CA GLY A 53 -3.26 -5.30 -8.67
C GLY A 53 -4.24 -4.60 -7.71
N VAL A 54 -5.24 -5.33 -7.23
CA VAL A 54 -6.19 -4.88 -6.20
C VAL A 54 -5.45 -4.78 -4.87
N GLU A 55 -5.29 -3.57 -4.35
CA GLU A 55 -4.69 -3.36 -3.03
C GLU A 55 -5.67 -3.74 -1.92
N VAL A 56 -5.23 -4.67 -1.07
CA VAL A 56 -5.95 -5.05 0.16
C VAL A 56 -5.20 -4.44 1.34
N VAL A 57 -5.92 -3.69 2.17
CA VAL A 57 -5.36 -2.97 3.33
C VAL A 57 -5.69 -3.60 4.67
N ALA A 58 -6.76 -4.38 4.74
CA ALA A 58 -7.17 -5.12 5.92
C ALA A 58 -8.02 -6.34 5.53
N GLU A 59 -8.12 -7.31 6.43
CA GLU A 59 -9.01 -8.45 6.28
C GLU A 59 -9.81 -8.68 7.57
N ARG A 60 -11.04 -9.16 7.40
CA ARG A 60 -11.92 -9.53 8.52
C ARG A 60 -12.92 -10.58 8.09
N ALA A 61 -12.90 -11.74 8.75
CA ALA A 61 -13.90 -12.80 8.61
C ALA A 61 -14.20 -13.20 7.14
N GLY A 62 -13.15 -13.38 6.32
CA GLY A 62 -13.29 -13.76 4.90
C GLY A 62 -13.60 -12.60 3.95
N TRP A 63 -13.53 -11.36 4.43
CA TRP A 63 -13.65 -10.16 3.61
C TRP A 63 -12.34 -9.39 3.60
N ALA A 64 -12.01 -8.86 2.43
CA ALA A 64 -10.85 -7.99 2.21
C ALA A 64 -11.32 -6.55 2.03
N GLN A 65 -10.71 -5.63 2.75
CA GLN A 65 -10.95 -4.20 2.62
C GLN A 65 -10.07 -3.64 1.49
N VAL A 66 -10.72 -2.96 0.55
CA VAL A 66 -10.10 -2.35 -0.64
C VAL A 66 -10.54 -0.90 -0.75
N ASN A 67 -9.73 -0.05 -1.39
CA ASN A 67 -10.16 1.30 -1.75
C ASN A 67 -10.86 1.32 -3.11
N ASN A 68 -11.93 2.10 -3.23
CA ASN A 68 -12.66 2.35 -4.46
C ASN A 68 -12.85 3.87 -4.62
N ALA A 69 -12.04 4.48 -5.48
CA ALA A 69 -11.93 5.94 -5.57
C ALA A 69 -11.66 6.57 -4.18
N GLU A 70 -12.50 7.49 -3.74
CA GLU A 70 -12.32 8.27 -2.51
C GLU A 70 -12.87 7.59 -1.24
N ARG A 71 -13.24 6.30 -1.30
CA ARG A 71 -13.74 5.57 -0.13
C ARG A 71 -13.32 4.11 -0.06
N ALA A 72 -13.24 3.58 1.15
CA ALA A 72 -13.01 2.15 1.37
C ALA A 72 -14.31 1.31 1.27
N GLY A 73 -14.15 0.04 0.91
CA GLY A 73 -15.21 -0.97 0.86
C GLY A 73 -14.67 -2.39 1.05
N TRP A 74 -15.55 -3.38 0.97
CA TRP A 74 -15.25 -4.78 1.27
C TRP A 74 -15.61 -5.70 0.11
N VAL A 75 -14.70 -6.58 -0.27
CA VAL A 75 -14.94 -7.66 -1.23
C VAL A 75 -14.80 -9.01 -0.53
N ASN A 76 -15.47 -10.04 -1.06
CA ASN A 76 -15.31 -11.39 -0.52
C ASN A 76 -13.93 -11.94 -0.93
N ALA A 77 -13.09 -12.25 0.06
CA ALA A 77 -11.69 -12.59 -0.16
C ALA A 77 -11.51 -13.91 -0.94
N ARG A 78 -12.53 -14.76 -1.02
CA ARG A 78 -12.48 -16.00 -1.83
C ARG A 78 -12.28 -15.75 -3.34
N TYR A 79 -12.55 -14.53 -3.79
CA TYR A 79 -12.37 -14.11 -5.18
C TYR A 79 -11.07 -13.35 -5.40
N LEU A 80 -10.14 -13.38 -4.44
CA LEU A 80 -8.83 -12.74 -4.53
C LEU A 80 -7.72 -13.78 -4.49
N ALA A 81 -6.75 -13.63 -5.38
CA ALA A 81 -5.51 -14.40 -5.42
C ALA A 81 -4.32 -13.50 -5.05
N TYR A 82 -3.58 -13.87 -4.01
CA TYR A 82 -2.42 -13.12 -3.54
C TYR A 82 -1.32 -13.04 -4.60
N ARG A 83 -0.73 -11.84 -4.78
CA ARG A 83 0.43 -11.64 -5.65
C ARG A 83 1.76 -11.74 -4.89
N THR A 84 2.57 -12.71 -5.30
CA THR A 84 3.89 -12.98 -4.73
C THR A 84 5.02 -12.11 -5.30
N ASP A 85 4.72 -11.16 -6.19
CA ASP A 85 5.72 -10.33 -6.89
C ASP A 85 5.68 -8.85 -6.47
N VAL A 86 5.00 -8.54 -5.37
CA VAL A 86 4.84 -7.17 -4.86
C VAL A 86 6.03 -6.75 -4.01
N TRP A 87 6.18 -7.36 -2.83
CA TRP A 87 7.22 -7.05 -1.84
C TRP A 87 8.42 -7.97 -2.04
N LEU A 88 9.22 -7.66 -3.07
CA LEU A 88 10.48 -8.35 -3.34
C LEU A 88 11.61 -7.83 -2.44
N PRO A 89 12.59 -8.69 -2.06
CA PRO A 89 13.77 -8.27 -1.31
C PRO A 89 14.57 -7.19 -2.04
N GLY A 90 14.98 -6.13 -1.32
CA GLY A 90 15.68 -4.97 -1.89
C GLY A 90 14.89 -4.19 -2.96
N GLY A 91 13.61 -4.53 -3.14
CA GLY A 91 12.74 -3.97 -4.17
C GLY A 91 11.74 -2.97 -3.60
N LEU A 92 11.31 -2.04 -4.45
CA LEU A 92 10.21 -1.12 -4.18
C LEU A 92 9.10 -1.37 -5.22
N PRO A 93 7.85 -1.63 -4.82
CA PRO A 93 6.76 -1.88 -5.76
C PRO A 93 6.59 -0.70 -6.73
N ALA A 94 6.39 -1.00 -8.02
CA ALA A 94 6.28 0.04 -9.04
C ALA A 94 5.10 1.01 -8.81
N GLY A 95 4.00 0.52 -8.24
CA GLY A 95 2.81 1.32 -7.92
C GLY A 95 2.89 2.05 -6.58
N LEU A 96 3.97 1.87 -5.80
CA LEU A 96 4.08 2.54 -4.50
C LEU A 96 4.12 4.05 -4.68
N ASN A 97 3.15 4.71 -4.05
CA ASN A 97 3.03 6.16 -4.02
C ASN A 97 2.73 6.58 -2.57
N CYS A 98 3.56 7.47 -2.04
CA CYS A 98 3.37 8.07 -0.72
C CYS A 98 2.95 9.52 -0.87
N LEU A 99 2.08 10.00 0.01
CA LEU A 99 1.53 11.35 -0.04
C LEU A 99 1.32 11.93 1.35
N GLY A 100 1.45 13.24 1.47
CA GLY A 100 1.04 14.01 2.63
C GLY A 100 0.10 15.13 2.22
N THR A 101 -0.79 15.52 3.12
CA THR A 101 -1.82 16.53 2.88
C THR A 101 -1.50 17.87 3.52
N GLU A 102 -0.70 17.90 4.59
CA GLU A 102 -0.28 19.14 5.24
C GLU A 102 1.19 19.08 5.67
N PRO A 103 2.13 19.65 4.89
CA PRO A 103 1.93 20.23 3.56
C PRO A 103 1.62 19.17 2.48
N PHE A 104 1.10 19.60 1.33
CA PHE A 104 0.88 18.71 0.19
C PHE A 104 2.20 18.27 -0.44
N TRP A 105 2.40 16.95 -0.53
CA TRP A 105 3.52 16.37 -1.26
C TRP A 105 3.20 14.95 -1.74
N SER A 106 3.93 14.47 -2.73
CA SER A 106 3.94 13.06 -3.11
C SER A 106 5.36 12.55 -3.39
N VAL A 107 5.56 11.26 -3.19
CA VAL A 107 6.79 10.53 -3.49
C VAL A 107 6.44 9.28 -4.28
N ARG A 108 7.00 9.18 -5.48
CA ARG A 108 6.79 8.04 -6.38
C ARG A 108 8.08 7.58 -7.03
N GLN A 109 8.12 6.32 -7.40
CA GLN A 109 9.23 5.75 -8.18
C GLN A 109 9.07 6.05 -9.67
N VAL A 110 10.15 6.44 -10.34
CA VAL A 110 10.23 6.58 -11.80
C VAL A 110 11.55 5.98 -12.27
N GLY A 111 11.52 4.71 -12.70
CA GLY A 111 12.71 3.97 -13.10
C GLY A 111 13.73 3.89 -11.94
N PRO A 112 14.98 4.38 -12.12
CA PRO A 112 15.99 4.41 -11.05
C PRO A 112 15.83 5.60 -10.09
N GLN A 113 14.89 6.51 -10.34
CA GLN A 113 14.70 7.72 -9.56
C GLN A 113 13.53 7.60 -8.59
N VAL A 114 13.61 8.40 -7.53
CA VAL A 114 12.48 8.74 -6.67
C VAL A 114 12.15 10.21 -6.91
N VAL A 115 10.92 10.48 -7.31
CA VAL A 115 10.43 11.83 -7.58
C VAL A 115 9.64 12.29 -6.37
N TYR A 116 10.11 13.36 -5.73
CA TYR A 116 9.38 14.12 -4.72
C TYR A 116 8.71 15.32 -5.40
N GLU A 117 7.43 15.51 -5.18
CA GLU A 117 6.62 16.51 -5.87
C GLU A 117 5.76 17.28 -4.86
N THR A 118 5.70 18.60 -5.02
CA THR A 118 4.83 19.52 -4.28
C THR A 118 4.09 20.42 -5.29
N PRO A 119 3.09 21.21 -4.86
CA PRO A 119 2.44 22.17 -5.75
C PRO A 119 3.40 23.18 -6.40
N GLU A 120 4.55 23.45 -5.76
CA GLU A 120 5.57 24.39 -6.25
C GLU A 120 6.54 23.76 -7.26
N GLY A 121 6.64 22.42 -7.32
CA GLY A 121 7.50 21.75 -8.29
C GLY A 121 7.88 20.32 -7.93
N ALA A 122 8.70 19.72 -8.79
CA ALA A 122 9.18 18.35 -8.65
C ALA A 122 10.70 18.28 -8.56
N ARG A 123 11.20 17.37 -7.72
CA ARG A 123 12.62 17.04 -7.56
C ARG A 123 12.82 15.55 -7.79
N ALA A 124 13.51 15.21 -8.87
CA ALA A 124 13.93 13.84 -9.16
C ALA A 124 15.29 13.56 -8.51
N MET A 125 15.34 12.51 -7.69
CA MET A 125 16.53 12.10 -6.96
C MET A 125 16.92 10.68 -7.36
N GLU A 126 18.22 10.42 -7.48
CA GLU A 126 18.70 9.06 -7.73
C GLU A 126 18.41 8.16 -6.53
N ARG A 127 17.77 7.00 -6.76
CA ARG A 127 17.52 6.00 -5.72
C ARG A 127 18.83 5.27 -5.44
N ARG A 128 19.47 5.59 -4.30
CA ARG A 128 20.78 5.05 -3.92
C ARG A 128 20.65 3.68 -3.28
N VAL A 129 19.67 3.49 -2.41
CA VAL A 129 19.42 2.20 -1.75
C VAL A 129 17.95 2.02 -1.39
N VAL A 130 17.50 0.77 -1.42
CA VAL A 130 16.25 0.29 -0.83
C VAL A 130 16.62 -0.79 0.19
N LEU A 131 16.25 -0.57 1.43
CA LEU A 131 16.43 -1.51 2.54
C LEU A 131 15.07 -2.10 2.92
N ASP A 132 15.07 -3.35 3.34
CA ASP A 132 13.95 -4.04 3.97
C ASP A 132 14.35 -4.53 5.38
N ASP A 133 13.41 -5.11 6.12
CA ASP A 133 13.58 -5.60 7.49
C ASP A 133 13.99 -7.08 7.55
N GLY A 134 14.27 -7.72 6.40
CA GLY A 134 14.58 -9.14 6.29
C GLY A 134 13.39 -10.08 6.53
N LEU A 135 12.19 -9.56 6.82
CA LEU A 135 11.00 -10.39 7.01
C LEU A 135 10.36 -10.73 5.66
N PRO A 136 10.03 -12.01 5.41
CA PRO A 136 9.38 -12.41 4.17
C PRO A 136 8.10 -11.61 3.93
N ARG A 137 7.96 -11.04 2.72
CA ARG A 137 6.77 -10.30 2.26
C ARG A 137 6.41 -9.06 3.08
N SER A 138 7.26 -8.63 4.01
CA SER A 138 7.04 -7.40 4.77
C SER A 138 7.00 -6.19 3.83
N PRO A 139 6.07 -5.24 4.02
CA PRO A 139 6.02 -3.99 3.28
C PRO A 139 6.97 -2.93 3.85
N ALA A 140 7.64 -3.20 4.98
CA ALA A 140 8.53 -2.23 5.61
C ALA A 140 9.72 -1.92 4.69
N ARG A 141 9.94 -0.64 4.39
CA ARG A 141 11.02 -0.18 3.50
C ARG A 141 11.70 1.06 4.06
N ALA A 142 13.02 1.14 3.89
CA ALA A 142 13.73 2.41 3.95
C ALA A 142 14.35 2.70 2.59
N VAL A 143 14.07 3.88 2.01
CA VAL A 143 14.58 4.30 0.71
C VAL A 143 15.45 5.52 0.92
N ILE A 144 16.69 5.45 0.46
CA ILE A 144 17.58 6.61 0.43
C ILE A 144 17.73 7.06 -1.01
N ALA A 145 17.32 8.29 -1.28
CA ALA A 145 17.49 8.95 -2.55
C ALA A 145 18.27 10.27 -2.36
N GLY A 146 18.94 10.75 -3.40
CA GLY A 146 19.52 12.08 -3.34
C GLY A 146 20.22 12.51 -4.61
N ASP A 147 20.60 13.77 -4.64
CA ASP A 147 21.24 14.47 -5.74
C ASP A 147 22.27 15.49 -5.17
N GLY A 148 22.69 16.48 -5.97
CA GLY A 148 23.59 17.54 -5.52
C GLY A 148 22.97 18.52 -4.49
N GLN A 149 21.65 18.49 -4.32
CA GLN A 149 20.89 19.30 -3.36
C GLN A 149 20.61 18.55 -2.05
N GLY A 150 21.26 17.41 -1.81
CA GLY A 150 21.15 16.65 -0.57
C GLY A 150 20.45 15.31 -0.72
N ARG A 151 19.93 14.81 0.40
CA ARG A 151 19.37 13.45 0.55
C ARG A 151 17.95 13.51 1.07
N MET A 152 17.14 12.57 0.62
CA MET A 152 15.86 12.19 1.20
C MET A 152 15.95 10.73 1.68
N THR A 153 15.58 10.50 2.92
CA THR A 153 15.35 9.16 3.48
C THR A 153 13.87 8.99 3.72
N ALA A 154 13.23 8.02 3.06
CA ALA A 154 11.86 7.63 3.32
C ALA A 154 11.84 6.35 4.14
N VAL A 155 11.14 6.32 5.27
CA VAL A 155 10.85 5.13 6.06
C VAL A 155 9.36 4.82 5.94
N ILE A 156 9.02 3.65 5.41
CA ILE A 156 7.67 3.20 5.12
C ILE A 156 7.38 1.97 5.96
N GLN A 157 6.26 1.94 6.67
CA GLN A 157 5.91 0.85 7.58
C GLN A 157 4.40 0.53 7.52
N PRO A 158 4.00 -0.73 7.78
CA PRO A 158 2.60 -1.07 7.97
C PRO A 158 2.01 -0.31 9.15
N ALA A 159 1.02 0.52 8.87
CA ALA A 159 0.27 1.30 9.85
C ALA A 159 -1.03 1.79 9.24
N GLN A 160 -2.12 1.76 10.01
CA GLN A 160 -3.34 2.47 9.59
C GLN A 160 -3.04 3.96 9.50
N CYS A 161 -3.30 4.53 8.32
CA CYS A 161 -3.03 5.92 8.02
C CYS A 161 -4.26 6.54 7.35
N SER A 162 -4.47 7.84 7.60
CA SER A 162 -5.53 8.63 7.01
C SER A 162 -4.92 9.90 6.45
N ASP A 163 -5.38 10.31 5.28
CA ASP A 163 -4.99 11.57 4.65
C ASP A 163 -5.79 12.77 5.19
N GLY A 164 -6.78 12.54 6.07
CA GLY A 164 -7.64 13.57 6.65
C GLY A 164 -8.62 14.23 5.66
N MET A 165 -8.63 13.79 4.40
CA MET A 165 -9.38 14.44 3.31
C MET A 165 -10.36 13.48 2.62
N SER A 166 -10.12 12.17 2.69
CA SER A 166 -10.96 11.15 2.06
C SER A 166 -11.43 10.08 3.05
N ASP A 167 -12.41 9.28 2.63
CA ASP A 167 -12.85 8.09 3.36
C ASP A 167 -11.99 6.85 2.99
N ARG A 168 -10.80 7.07 2.40
CA ARG A 168 -9.87 6.00 2.06
C ARG A 168 -9.16 5.50 3.31
N VAL A 169 -8.80 4.22 3.28
CA VAL A 169 -7.99 3.61 4.33
C VAL A 169 -6.64 3.26 3.74
N TYR A 170 -5.57 3.77 4.34
CA TYR A 170 -4.20 3.44 3.95
C TYR A 170 -3.63 2.44 4.95
N GLY A 171 -2.95 1.42 4.43
CA GLY A 171 -2.27 0.41 5.25
C GLY A 171 -0.80 0.72 5.52
N LEU A 172 -0.26 1.81 4.96
CA LEU A 172 1.12 2.24 5.14
C LEU A 172 1.20 3.69 5.61
N SER A 173 2.14 3.95 6.51
CA SER A 173 2.63 5.28 6.82
C SER A 173 4.03 5.48 6.23
N ALA A 174 4.39 6.74 5.98
CA ALA A 174 5.73 7.16 5.61
C ALA A 174 6.22 8.31 6.50
N VAL A 175 7.51 8.26 6.82
CA VAL A 175 8.28 9.37 7.36
C VAL A 175 9.37 9.72 6.35
N LEU A 176 9.39 10.97 5.89
CA LEU A 176 10.44 11.50 5.03
C LEU A 176 11.37 12.38 5.86
N VAL A 177 12.67 12.17 5.75
CA VAL A 177 13.70 13.03 6.33
C VAL A 177 14.56 13.59 5.21
N PHE A 178 14.67 14.90 5.13
CA PHE A 178 15.53 15.60 4.19
C PHE A 178 16.72 16.20 4.93
N ASP A 179 17.92 16.05 4.37
CA ASP A 179 19.15 16.60 4.93
C ASP A 179 20.21 16.91 3.86
N GLY A 180 21.16 17.79 4.19
CA GLY A 180 22.30 18.14 3.33
C GLY A 180 22.17 19.49 2.61
N ALA A 181 23.14 19.78 1.73
CA ALA A 181 23.23 21.00 0.92
C ALA A 181 23.15 22.34 1.70
N GLY A 182 23.61 22.35 2.95
CA GLY A 182 23.60 23.54 3.80
C GLY A 182 22.20 24.01 4.22
N GLN A 183 21.16 23.21 3.97
CA GLN A 183 19.80 23.48 4.42
C GLN A 183 19.50 22.78 5.75
N PRO A 184 18.60 23.35 6.58
CA PRO A 184 18.16 22.70 7.81
C PRO A 184 17.45 21.39 7.48
N SER A 185 17.75 20.35 8.26
CA SER A 185 17.03 19.09 8.15
C SER A 185 15.55 19.28 8.46
N ARG A 186 14.69 18.60 7.69
CA ARG A 186 13.24 18.64 7.89
C ARG A 186 12.65 17.26 7.79
N MET A 187 11.53 17.07 8.48
CA MET A 187 10.78 15.82 8.49
C MET A 187 9.35 16.07 8.00
N GLN A 188 8.80 15.11 7.26
CA GLN A 188 7.40 15.07 6.86
C GLN A 188 6.83 13.68 7.13
N THR A 189 5.52 13.62 7.36
CA THR A 189 4.79 12.36 7.54
C THR A 189 3.65 12.28 6.53
N GLY A 190 3.26 11.06 6.17
CA GLY A 190 2.21 10.82 5.18
C GLY A 190 1.77 9.36 5.14
N CYS A 191 0.89 9.04 4.20
CA CYS A 191 0.40 7.69 3.95
C CYS A 191 0.95 7.15 2.63
N CYS A 192 0.98 5.84 2.46
CA CYS A 192 1.30 5.22 1.17
C CYS A 192 0.24 4.24 0.71
N ARG A 193 0.20 4.05 -0.61
CA ARG A 193 -0.66 3.10 -1.32
C ARG A 193 0.13 2.41 -2.42
N LEU A 194 -0.29 1.20 -2.79
CA LEU A 194 0.28 0.39 -3.87
C LEU A 194 -0.52 0.51 -5.16
N ALA A 195 -1.81 0.83 -5.07
CA ALA A 195 -2.70 1.05 -6.20
C ALA A 195 -3.32 2.46 -6.16
N PRO A 196 -3.53 3.12 -7.32
CA PRO A 196 -4.17 4.44 -7.40
C PRO A 196 -5.60 4.49 -6.86
#